data_AF-A0A9E4F1Y9-F1
#
_entry.id   AF-A0A9E4F1Y9-F1
#
_cell.length_a   1.000
_cell.length_b   1.000
_cell.length_c   1.000
_cell.angle_alpha   90.00
_cell.angle_beta   90.00
_cell.angle_gamma   90.00
#
_symmetry.space_group_name_H-M   'P 1'
#
loop_
_entity.id
_entity.type
_entity.pdbx_description
1 polymer ?
#
loop_
_entity_poly.entity_id
_entity_poly.type
_entity_poly.pdbx_seq_one_letter_code
_entity_poly.pdbx_strand_id
1 'polypeptide(L)'
;MSIPSDLERIELARSRECVSTIARVEEVNAVLQPIGARAERAQVLMQAILLEERSIMAELDQTDPLEAEVHGWFVADGRLAQSYVDTQNEDLQRQRTIGREAIKGRVQAVIADAQAEAVSTLEESGDLNEMAAVCDGAILVRPEVIAACSTQESPVCEKATVPPDSALPYRFVDRAADMWSVEELRPWSTPQGLTIGPDGSLGGARSTVVARKGNVAVSVAFSPLIHQRNDLEPDVVAELDALLDTLEVEFEHPEIVFAPSLGVRATLPQALGNETRYILHFGPPDTADIVWIGEAESGAVLEDIVVVGPSHIQRLISGAPLTLTALIDLPEEAGEEAAAEVSFMIPFTSVNQIQSTGALIGYMIQQLPGELMQLFPVNGATGSERVPASRR
;
A
#
# COMPACT_ATOMS: atom_id res chain seq x y z
N MET A 1 -7.72 -2.51 -31.48
CA MET A 1 -6.54 -2.22 -30.65
C MET A 1 -5.50 -3.28 -30.95
N SER A 2 -4.28 -2.86 -31.28
CA SER A 2 -3.14 -3.74 -31.51
C SER A 2 -2.71 -4.42 -30.20
N ILE A 3 -2.15 -5.62 -30.34
CA ILE A 3 -1.40 -6.27 -29.26
C ILE A 3 0.01 -5.67 -29.30
N PRO A 4 0.58 -5.23 -28.17
CA PRO A 4 1.95 -4.73 -28.12
C PRO A 4 2.93 -5.77 -28.66
N SER A 5 3.92 -5.33 -29.45
CA SER A 5 4.79 -6.24 -30.23
C SER A 5 5.63 -7.18 -29.36
N ASP A 6 6.02 -6.72 -28.18
CA ASP A 6 6.91 -7.45 -27.27
C ASP A 6 6.15 -8.18 -26.15
N LEU A 7 4.83 -7.99 -26.05
CA LEU A 7 3.99 -8.60 -25.01
C LEU A 7 4.25 -10.12 -24.90
N GLU A 8 4.28 -10.83 -26.04
CA GLU A 8 4.49 -12.27 -26.03
C GLU A 8 5.85 -12.64 -25.44
N ARG A 9 6.94 -12.04 -25.92
CA ARG A 9 8.29 -12.29 -25.41
C ARG A 9 8.38 -12.06 -23.89
N ILE A 10 7.82 -10.94 -23.43
CA ILE A 10 7.87 -10.50 -22.04
C ILE A 10 7.10 -11.46 -21.14
N GLU A 11 5.89 -11.81 -21.53
CA GLU A 11 4.98 -12.57 -20.67
C GLU A 11 5.31 -14.06 -20.65
N LEU A 12 5.91 -14.60 -21.71
CA LEU A 12 6.53 -15.93 -21.68
C LEU A 12 7.72 -15.97 -20.72
N ALA A 13 8.57 -14.93 -20.71
CA ALA A 13 9.69 -14.82 -19.78
C ALA A 13 9.23 -14.72 -18.33
N ARG A 14 8.29 -13.80 -18.05
CA ARG A 14 7.64 -13.63 -16.74
C ARG A 14 7.07 -14.95 -16.22
N SER A 15 6.36 -15.69 -17.08
CA SER A 15 5.72 -16.96 -16.70
C SER A 15 6.71 -18.01 -16.23
N ARG A 16 7.89 -18.08 -16.85
CA ARG A 16 8.98 -18.99 -16.43
C ARG A 16 9.61 -18.53 -15.12
N GLU A 17 9.90 -17.23 -15.01
CA GLU A 17 10.52 -16.63 -13.83
C GLU A 17 9.63 -16.79 -12.59
N CYS A 18 8.31 -16.59 -12.72
CA CYS A 18 7.41 -16.71 -11.59
C CYS A 18 7.37 -18.10 -10.96
N VAL A 19 7.74 -19.18 -11.68
CA VAL A 19 7.85 -20.51 -11.06
C VAL A 19 8.90 -20.52 -9.95
N SER A 20 10.09 -19.96 -10.21
CA SER A 20 11.18 -19.93 -9.25
C SER A 20 10.96 -18.89 -8.15
N THR A 21 10.43 -17.72 -8.51
CA THR A 21 10.11 -16.66 -7.56
C THR A 21 9.06 -17.11 -6.56
N ILE A 22 7.95 -17.71 -7.02
CA ILE A 22 6.88 -18.20 -6.14
C ILE A 22 7.41 -19.31 -5.21
N ALA A 23 8.29 -20.19 -5.70
CA ALA A 23 8.90 -21.22 -4.86
C ALA A 23 9.73 -20.60 -3.72
N ARG A 24 10.57 -19.59 -4.02
CA ARG A 24 11.35 -18.87 -3.01
C ARG A 24 10.48 -18.12 -2.00
N VAL A 25 9.37 -17.51 -2.45
CA VAL A 25 8.39 -16.87 -1.56
C VAL A 25 7.81 -17.90 -0.58
N GLU A 26 7.45 -19.09 -1.08
CA GLU A 26 6.90 -20.16 -0.22
C GLU A 26 7.94 -20.67 0.78
N GLU A 27 9.21 -20.81 0.38
CA GLU A 27 10.30 -21.18 1.30
C GLU A 27 10.47 -20.16 2.43
N VAL A 28 10.48 -18.86 2.10
CA VAL A 28 10.56 -17.78 3.10
C VAL A 28 9.33 -17.79 4.00
N ASN A 29 8.14 -17.95 3.44
CA ASN A 29 6.89 -18.05 4.22
C ASN A 29 6.91 -19.23 5.19
N ALA A 30 7.44 -20.38 4.78
CA ALA A 30 7.57 -21.56 5.63
C ALA A 30 8.52 -21.33 6.83
N VAL A 31 9.53 -20.47 6.67
CA VAL A 31 10.42 -20.04 7.77
C VAL A 31 9.75 -19.00 8.67
N LEU A 32 9.04 -18.03 8.08
CA LEU A 32 8.39 -16.95 8.83
C LEU A 32 7.16 -17.42 9.62
N GLN A 33 6.41 -18.40 9.13
CA GLN A 33 5.21 -18.95 9.78
C GLN A 33 5.41 -19.31 11.26
N PRO A 34 6.37 -20.18 11.63
CA PRO A 34 6.60 -20.53 13.04
C PRO A 34 7.09 -19.34 13.88
N ILE A 35 7.86 -18.41 13.31
CA ILE A 35 8.30 -17.19 14.00
C ILE A 35 7.10 -16.31 14.34
N GLY A 36 6.19 -16.11 13.37
CA GLY A 36 4.93 -15.38 13.56
C GLY A 36 4.06 -16.01 14.64
N ALA A 37 3.84 -17.33 14.58
CA ALA A 37 3.05 -18.05 15.59
C ALA A 37 3.63 -17.90 17.01
N ARG A 38 4.97 -17.92 17.15
CA ARG A 38 5.65 -17.69 18.44
C ARG A 38 5.44 -16.25 18.94
N ALA A 39 5.56 -15.26 18.06
CA ALA A 39 5.35 -13.85 18.41
C ALA A 39 3.90 -13.57 18.83
N GLU A 40 2.92 -14.07 18.06
CA GLU A 40 1.50 -13.97 18.38
C GLU A 40 1.18 -14.62 19.73
N ARG A 41 1.70 -15.84 19.97
CA ARG A 41 1.51 -16.52 21.26
C ARG A 41 2.09 -15.72 22.42
N ALA A 42 3.29 -15.16 22.27
CA ALA A 42 3.90 -14.31 23.29
C ALA A 42 3.09 -13.02 23.56
N GLN A 43 2.45 -12.44 22.55
CA GLN A 43 1.53 -11.29 22.74
C GLN A 43 0.30 -11.67 23.56
N VAL A 44 -0.30 -12.85 23.34
CA VAL A 44 -1.41 -13.36 24.16
C VAL A 44 -0.97 -13.53 25.62
N LEU A 45 0.22 -14.09 25.87
CA LEU A 45 0.78 -14.21 27.22
C LEU A 45 1.00 -12.84 27.87
N MET A 46 1.53 -11.86 27.13
CA MET A 46 1.71 -10.49 27.60
C MET A 46 0.38 -9.87 28.04
N GLN A 47 -0.66 -10.01 27.22
CA GLN A 47 -1.99 -9.51 27.53
C GLN A 47 -2.55 -10.15 28.80
N ALA A 48 -2.44 -11.48 28.93
CA ALA A 48 -2.91 -12.17 30.13
C ALA A 48 -2.16 -11.74 31.39
N ILE A 49 -0.85 -11.50 31.31
CA ILE A 49 -0.04 -10.97 32.43
C ILE A 49 -0.49 -9.55 32.81
N LEU A 50 -0.71 -8.68 31.82
CA LEU A 50 -1.16 -7.30 32.06
C LEU A 50 -2.53 -7.23 32.72
N LEU A 51 -3.43 -8.16 32.36
CA LEU A 51 -4.78 -8.26 32.90
C LEU A 51 -4.88 -9.14 34.14
N GLU A 52 -3.79 -9.78 34.56
CA GLU A 52 -3.77 -10.82 35.61
C GLU A 52 -4.80 -11.94 35.35
N GLU A 53 -5.01 -12.29 34.09
CA GLU A 53 -6.04 -13.21 33.62
C GLU A 53 -5.65 -14.68 33.84
N ARG A 54 -6.12 -15.27 34.94
CA ARG A 54 -5.75 -16.64 35.34
C ARG A 54 -6.44 -17.74 34.54
N SER A 55 -7.50 -17.45 33.80
CA SER A 55 -8.19 -18.43 32.95
C SER A 55 -7.24 -19.07 31.93
N ILE A 56 -6.23 -18.32 31.45
CA ILE A 56 -5.25 -18.81 30.48
C ILE A 56 -4.43 -20.00 31.00
N MET A 57 -4.30 -20.18 32.33
CA MET A 57 -3.41 -21.18 32.91
C MET A 57 -3.69 -22.61 32.45
N ALA A 58 -4.95 -22.94 32.15
CA ALA A 58 -5.35 -24.26 31.65
C ALA A 58 -4.93 -24.51 30.20
N GLU A 59 -4.63 -23.45 29.46
CA GLU A 59 -4.24 -23.45 28.04
C GLU A 59 -2.73 -23.29 27.84
N LEU A 60 -1.95 -23.17 28.93
CA LEU A 60 -0.51 -23.02 28.86
C LEU A 60 0.18 -24.37 28.63
N ASP A 61 0.97 -24.44 27.56
CA ASP A 61 1.81 -25.60 27.25
C ASP A 61 3.01 -25.63 28.19
N GLN A 62 3.01 -26.59 29.12
CA GLN A 62 4.10 -26.77 30.09
C GLN A 62 5.38 -27.31 29.47
N THR A 63 5.38 -27.71 28.19
CA THR A 63 6.58 -28.13 27.47
C THR A 63 7.31 -26.97 26.82
N ASP A 64 6.63 -25.84 26.58
CA ASP A 64 7.26 -24.58 26.17
C ASP A 64 7.89 -23.88 27.39
N PRO A 65 9.19 -23.52 27.36
CA PRO A 65 9.86 -22.91 28.49
C PRO A 65 9.25 -21.56 28.93
N LEU A 66 8.80 -20.73 27.98
CA LEU A 66 8.21 -19.43 28.30
C LEU A 66 6.84 -19.61 28.97
N GLU A 67 5.99 -20.48 28.43
CA GLU A 67 4.67 -20.74 28.98
C GLU A 67 4.73 -21.42 30.35
N ALA A 68 5.69 -22.32 30.57
CA ALA A 68 5.97 -22.88 31.89
C ALA A 68 6.40 -21.81 32.91
N GLU A 69 7.24 -20.84 32.51
CA GLU A 69 7.63 -19.69 33.33
C GLU A 69 6.41 -18.80 33.67
N VAL A 70 5.55 -18.50 32.68
CA VAL A 70 4.33 -17.71 32.89
C VAL A 70 3.35 -18.43 33.82
N HIS A 71 3.17 -19.74 33.64
CA HIS A 71 2.35 -20.55 34.54
C HIS A 71 2.90 -20.51 35.98
N GLY A 72 4.21 -20.70 36.14
CA GLY A 72 4.89 -20.60 37.42
C GLY A 72 4.69 -19.24 38.10
N TRP A 73 4.77 -18.16 37.34
CA TRP A 73 4.49 -16.81 37.82
C TRP A 73 3.05 -16.66 38.31
N PHE A 74 2.04 -17.09 37.55
CA PHE A 74 0.64 -17.00 37.98
C PHE A 74 0.36 -17.76 39.29
N VAL A 75 0.96 -18.94 39.47
CA VAL A 75 0.87 -19.71 40.73
C VAL A 75 1.49 -18.93 41.89
N ALA A 76 2.67 -18.35 41.69
CA ALA A 76 3.37 -17.58 42.71
C ALA A 76 2.63 -16.29 43.07
N ASP A 77 2.18 -15.52 42.08
CA ASP A 77 1.37 -14.33 42.26
C ASP A 77 0.05 -14.65 42.98
N GLY A 78 -0.57 -15.80 42.67
CA GLY A 78 -1.74 -16.30 43.39
C GLY A 78 -1.56 -16.41 44.89
N ARG A 79 -0.43 -16.96 45.33
CA ARG A 79 -0.11 -17.10 46.76
C ARG A 79 0.19 -15.76 47.41
N LEU A 80 0.89 -14.87 46.70
CA LEU A 80 1.19 -13.52 47.18
C LEU A 80 -0.08 -12.67 47.30
N ALA A 81 -0.97 -12.73 46.31
CA ALA A 81 -2.24 -12.02 46.31
C ALA A 81 -3.13 -12.44 47.49
N GLN A 82 -3.26 -13.76 47.75
CA GLN A 82 -4.01 -14.25 48.90
C GLN A 82 -3.39 -13.78 50.23
N SER A 83 -2.07 -13.89 50.35
CA SER A 83 -1.35 -13.44 51.55
C SER A 83 -1.49 -11.93 51.79
N TYR A 84 -1.54 -11.13 50.73
CA TYR A 84 -1.79 -9.69 50.83
C TYR A 84 -3.21 -9.38 51.34
N VAL A 85 -4.23 -10.08 50.82
CA VAL A 85 -5.61 -9.95 51.30
C VAL A 85 -5.71 -10.26 52.80
N ASP A 86 -4.98 -11.28 53.26
CA ASP A 86 -5.03 -11.74 54.65
C ASP A 86 -4.26 -10.83 55.62
N THR A 87 -3.17 -10.19 55.17
CA THR A 87 -2.23 -9.48 56.06
C THR A 87 -2.15 -7.97 55.83
N GLN A 88 -2.60 -7.48 54.68
CA GLN A 88 -2.42 -6.10 54.20
C GLN A 88 -0.95 -5.63 54.23
N ASN A 89 0.00 -6.56 54.06
CA ASN A 89 1.43 -6.23 54.05
C ASN A 89 1.86 -5.66 52.68
N GLU A 90 2.15 -4.36 52.63
CA GLU A 90 2.62 -3.65 51.43
C GLU A 90 3.91 -4.23 50.80
N ASP A 91 4.75 -4.93 51.56
CA ASP A 91 5.92 -5.61 50.98
C ASP A 91 5.51 -6.75 50.04
N LEU A 92 4.38 -7.42 50.28
CA LEU A 92 3.83 -8.44 49.38
C LEU A 92 3.34 -7.81 48.07
N GLN A 93 2.69 -6.65 48.14
CA GLN A 93 2.26 -5.91 46.95
C GLN A 93 3.47 -5.45 46.11
N ARG A 94 4.57 -5.04 46.77
CA ARG A 94 5.83 -4.74 46.09
C ARG A 94 6.41 -5.98 45.39
N GLN A 95 6.40 -7.14 46.06
CA GLN A 95 6.87 -8.39 45.45
C GLN A 95 6.05 -8.79 44.22
N ARG A 96 4.72 -8.66 44.27
CA ARG A 96 3.83 -8.90 43.11
C ARG A 96 4.20 -8.02 41.93
N THR A 97 4.39 -6.72 42.18
CA THR A 97 4.80 -5.76 41.15
C THR A 97 6.13 -6.15 40.51
N ILE A 98 7.13 -6.48 41.33
CA ILE A 98 8.45 -6.91 40.84
C ILE A 98 8.33 -8.19 40.00
N GLY A 99 7.59 -9.19 40.48
CA GLY A 99 7.39 -10.45 39.75
C GLY A 99 6.69 -10.24 38.42
N ARG A 100 5.66 -9.38 38.39
CA ARG A 100 4.93 -9.03 37.17
C ARG A 100 5.83 -8.32 36.15
N GLU A 101 6.61 -7.33 36.57
CA GLU A 101 7.53 -6.65 35.65
C GLU A 101 8.65 -7.58 35.15
N ALA A 102 9.11 -8.52 35.97
CA ALA A 102 10.10 -9.51 35.56
C ALA A 102 9.56 -10.45 34.46
N ILE A 103 8.37 -11.03 34.64
CA ILE A 103 7.79 -11.93 33.63
C ILE A 103 7.38 -11.16 32.36
N LYS A 104 6.90 -9.92 32.48
CA LYS A 104 6.67 -9.03 31.33
C LYS A 104 7.95 -8.81 30.54
N GLY A 105 9.06 -8.48 31.22
CA GLY A 105 10.35 -8.29 30.56
C GLY A 105 10.80 -9.55 29.81
N ARG A 106 10.53 -10.74 30.36
CA ARG A 106 10.86 -12.02 29.72
C ARG A 106 10.04 -12.25 28.45
N VAL A 107 8.73 -12.05 28.50
CA VAL A 107 7.84 -12.20 27.34
C VAL A 107 8.15 -11.13 26.27
N GLN A 108 8.44 -9.90 26.68
CA GLN A 108 8.89 -8.82 25.77
C GLN A 108 10.18 -9.20 25.04
N ALA A 109 11.14 -9.82 25.72
CA ALA A 109 12.36 -10.28 25.08
C ALA A 109 12.08 -11.31 23.98
N VAL A 110 11.17 -12.27 24.23
CA VAL A 110 10.79 -13.27 23.21
C VAL A 110 10.10 -12.64 22.00
N ILE A 111 9.25 -11.63 22.21
CA ILE A 111 8.64 -10.87 21.11
C ILE A 111 9.72 -10.16 20.29
N ALA A 112 10.65 -9.47 20.96
CA ALA A 112 11.74 -8.74 20.31
C ALA A 112 12.67 -9.69 19.54
N ASP A 113 13.01 -10.85 20.11
CA ASP A 113 13.84 -11.86 19.46
C ASP A 113 13.13 -12.43 18.22
N ALA A 114 11.83 -12.72 18.30
CA ALA A 114 11.06 -13.17 17.15
C ALA A 114 10.96 -12.11 16.04
N GLN A 115 10.78 -10.84 16.40
CA GLN A 115 10.81 -9.75 15.44
C GLN A 115 12.17 -9.61 14.76
N ALA A 116 13.26 -9.68 15.53
CA ALA A 116 14.62 -9.63 14.98
C ALA A 116 14.90 -10.80 14.04
N GLU A 117 14.45 -12.02 14.38
CA GLU A 117 14.58 -13.21 13.53
C GLU A 117 13.79 -13.08 12.22
N ALA A 118 12.55 -12.55 12.29
CA ALA A 118 11.74 -12.28 11.11
C ALA A 118 12.38 -11.22 10.20
N VAL A 119 12.90 -10.12 10.76
CA VAL A 119 13.61 -9.09 10.00
C VAL A 119 14.86 -9.66 9.34
N SER A 120 15.68 -10.42 10.06
CA SER A 120 16.86 -11.09 9.49
C SER A 120 16.50 -12.01 8.33
N THR A 121 15.43 -12.79 8.48
CA THR A 121 14.94 -13.69 7.42
C THR A 121 14.52 -12.92 6.17
N LEU A 122 13.84 -11.78 6.34
CA LEU A 122 13.45 -10.92 5.23
C LEU A 122 14.65 -10.23 4.58
N GLU A 123 15.62 -9.74 5.36
CA GLU A 123 16.86 -9.14 4.84
C GLU A 123 17.70 -10.15 4.03
N GLU A 124 17.81 -11.39 4.50
CA GLU A 124 18.49 -12.49 3.80
C GLU A 124 17.81 -12.86 2.48
N SER A 125 16.51 -12.56 2.33
CA SER A 125 15.77 -12.84 1.10
C SER A 125 16.13 -11.89 -0.06
N GLY A 126 16.81 -10.77 0.23
CA GLY A 126 17.28 -9.79 -0.74
C GLY A 126 16.15 -9.21 -1.59
N ASP A 127 16.32 -9.23 -2.91
CA ASP A 127 15.39 -8.62 -3.87
C ASP A 127 14.09 -9.43 -4.06
N LEU A 128 13.82 -10.44 -3.22
CA LEU A 128 12.66 -11.33 -3.38
C LEU A 128 11.34 -10.56 -3.38
N ASN A 129 11.22 -9.47 -2.62
CA ASN A 129 10.01 -8.63 -2.61
C ASN A 129 9.77 -7.98 -3.98
N GLU A 130 10.81 -7.47 -4.62
CA GLU A 130 10.71 -6.83 -5.95
C GLU A 130 10.38 -7.89 -7.02
N MET A 131 11.05 -9.04 -6.96
CA MET A 131 10.75 -10.17 -7.85
C MET A 131 9.32 -10.67 -7.67
N ALA A 132 8.86 -10.82 -6.43
CA ALA A 132 7.51 -11.31 -6.11
C ALA A 132 6.43 -10.34 -6.58
N ALA A 133 6.67 -9.03 -6.54
CA ALA A 133 5.71 -8.02 -7.00
C ALA A 133 5.35 -8.18 -8.49
N VAL A 134 6.25 -8.70 -9.33
CA VAL A 134 6.00 -8.97 -10.76
C VAL A 134 5.08 -10.18 -10.96
N CYS A 135 5.06 -11.10 -10.01
CA CYS A 135 4.32 -12.35 -10.03
C CYS A 135 3.00 -12.29 -9.26
N ASP A 136 2.86 -11.37 -8.32
CA ASP A 136 1.65 -11.20 -7.53
C ASP A 136 0.45 -10.83 -8.43
N GLY A 137 -0.60 -11.65 -8.34
CA GLY A 137 -1.79 -11.52 -9.18
C GLY A 137 -1.53 -11.61 -10.69
N ALA A 138 -0.37 -12.09 -11.15
CA ALA A 138 -0.06 -12.21 -12.57
C ALA A 138 -0.89 -13.32 -13.25
N ILE A 139 -1.22 -13.08 -14.52
CA ILE A 139 -1.77 -14.08 -15.44
C ILE A 139 -0.58 -14.76 -16.12
N LEU A 140 -0.48 -16.07 -15.98
CA LEU A 140 0.67 -16.83 -16.45
C LEU A 140 0.33 -17.63 -17.71
N VAL A 141 1.31 -17.79 -18.61
CA VAL A 141 1.19 -18.63 -19.80
C VAL A 141 1.43 -20.09 -19.40
N ARG A 142 0.36 -20.89 -19.40
CA ARG A 142 0.34 -22.25 -18.85
C ARG A 142 1.42 -23.16 -19.44
N PRO A 143 1.63 -23.24 -20.77
CA PRO A 143 2.71 -24.06 -21.33
C PRO A 143 4.09 -23.72 -20.79
N GLU A 144 4.38 -22.43 -20.57
CA GLU A 144 5.68 -21.97 -20.04
C GLU A 144 5.88 -22.34 -18.57
N VAL A 145 4.81 -22.23 -17.77
CA VAL A 145 4.83 -22.69 -16.39
C VAL A 145 5.08 -24.20 -16.33
N ILE A 146 4.34 -25.00 -17.10
CA ILE A 146 4.53 -26.45 -17.15
C ILE A 146 5.95 -26.82 -17.59
N ALA A 147 6.52 -26.11 -18.57
CA ALA A 147 7.88 -26.33 -19.02
C ALA A 147 8.90 -26.03 -17.91
N ALA A 148 8.78 -24.89 -17.22
CA ALA A 148 9.66 -24.53 -16.11
C ALA A 148 9.54 -25.50 -14.92
N CYS A 149 8.34 -26.00 -14.65
CA CYS A 149 8.06 -27.00 -13.61
C CYS A 149 8.71 -28.36 -13.85
N SER A 150 9.23 -28.64 -15.05
CA SER A 150 10.04 -29.84 -15.29
C SER A 150 11.41 -29.80 -14.61
N THR A 151 11.86 -28.61 -14.21
CA THR A 151 13.19 -28.37 -13.60
C THR A 151 13.15 -27.93 -12.15
N GLN A 152 11.99 -27.47 -11.65
CA GLN A 152 11.83 -26.93 -10.31
C GLN A 152 10.42 -27.20 -9.78
N GLU A 153 10.32 -27.57 -8.50
CA GLU A 153 9.04 -27.65 -7.80
C GLU A 153 8.60 -26.26 -7.32
N SER A 154 7.31 -25.98 -7.46
CA SER A 154 6.71 -24.71 -7.03
C SER A 154 5.21 -24.91 -6.80
N PRO A 155 4.58 -24.18 -5.86
CA PRO A 155 3.13 -24.23 -5.65
C PRO A 155 2.30 -24.01 -6.92
N VAL A 156 2.83 -23.24 -7.88
CA VAL A 156 2.16 -22.99 -9.17
C VAL A 156 2.15 -24.22 -10.09
N CYS A 157 3.09 -25.14 -9.94
CA CYS A 157 3.27 -26.30 -10.82
C CYS A 157 2.10 -27.26 -10.77
N GLU A 158 1.66 -27.64 -9.56
CA GLU A 158 0.50 -28.50 -9.41
C GLU A 158 -0.74 -27.83 -10.03
N LYS A 159 -0.93 -26.53 -9.76
CA LYS A 159 -2.10 -25.77 -10.23
C LYS A 159 -2.11 -25.58 -11.75
N ALA A 160 -0.95 -25.49 -12.39
CA ALA A 160 -0.85 -25.39 -13.85
C ALA A 160 -1.34 -26.65 -14.58
N THR A 161 -1.38 -27.81 -13.91
CA THR A 161 -1.89 -29.07 -14.48
C THR A 161 -3.40 -29.25 -14.31
N VAL A 162 -4.03 -28.42 -13.47
CA VAL A 162 -5.47 -28.49 -13.19
C VAL A 162 -6.28 -27.75 -14.26
N PRO A 163 -7.46 -28.28 -14.66
CA PRO A 163 -8.33 -27.60 -15.63
C PRO A 163 -8.74 -26.18 -15.20
N PRO A 164 -8.94 -25.26 -16.16
CA PRO A 164 -9.17 -23.83 -15.92
C PRO A 164 -10.43 -23.48 -15.12
N ASP A 165 -11.42 -24.37 -15.04
CA ASP A 165 -12.68 -24.13 -14.32
C ASP A 165 -12.57 -24.30 -12.79
N SER A 166 -11.37 -24.59 -12.29
CA SER A 166 -11.12 -24.65 -10.85
C SER A 166 -10.85 -23.24 -10.31
N ALA A 167 -11.40 -22.91 -9.14
CA ALA A 167 -11.03 -21.70 -8.41
C ALA A 167 -9.58 -21.82 -7.93
N LEU A 168 -8.63 -21.51 -8.80
CA LEU A 168 -7.20 -21.59 -8.55
C LEU A 168 -6.68 -20.27 -7.99
N PRO A 169 -5.65 -20.30 -7.12
CA PRO A 169 -4.99 -19.09 -6.64
C PRO A 169 -4.21 -18.35 -7.75
N TYR A 170 -3.96 -19.02 -8.88
CA TYR A 170 -3.25 -18.47 -10.04
C TYR A 170 -4.17 -18.42 -11.27
N ARG A 171 -4.01 -17.38 -12.10
CA ARG A 171 -4.72 -17.24 -13.38
C ARG A 171 -3.82 -17.69 -14.53
N PHE A 172 -4.38 -18.46 -15.46
CA PHE A 172 -3.63 -19.02 -16.58
C PHE A 172 -4.29 -18.74 -17.93
N VAL A 173 -3.47 -18.52 -18.95
CA VAL A 173 -3.86 -18.52 -20.38
C VAL A 173 -3.00 -19.51 -21.16
N ASP A 174 -3.48 -19.99 -22.30
CA ASP A 174 -2.72 -20.94 -23.13
C ASP A 174 -1.74 -20.23 -24.07
N ARG A 175 -2.02 -18.97 -24.46
CA ARG A 175 -1.14 -18.15 -25.28
C ARG A 175 -1.01 -16.76 -24.68
N ALA A 176 0.18 -16.15 -24.80
CA ALA A 176 0.41 -14.81 -24.29
C ALA A 176 -0.56 -13.78 -24.88
N ALA A 177 -0.84 -13.85 -26.18
CA ALA A 177 -1.79 -12.96 -26.84
C ALA A 177 -3.21 -12.97 -26.23
N ASP A 178 -3.65 -14.10 -25.68
CA ASP A 178 -5.00 -14.23 -25.10
C ASP A 178 -5.14 -13.39 -23.82
N MET A 179 -4.04 -13.11 -23.11
CA MET A 179 -4.07 -12.29 -21.90
C MET A 179 -4.42 -10.83 -22.19
N TRP A 180 -4.09 -10.31 -23.37
CA TRP A 180 -4.38 -8.92 -23.73
C TRP A 180 -5.89 -8.64 -23.81
N SER A 181 -6.69 -9.71 -23.94
CA SER A 181 -8.15 -9.64 -23.94
C SER A 181 -8.75 -9.71 -22.53
N VAL A 182 -7.93 -9.95 -21.49
CA VAL A 182 -8.39 -9.99 -20.10
C VAL A 182 -8.40 -8.57 -19.55
N GLU A 183 -9.60 -8.02 -19.37
CA GLU A 183 -9.80 -6.69 -18.83
C GLU A 183 -10.52 -6.77 -17.46
N GLU A 184 -9.99 -6.05 -16.48
CA GLU A 184 -10.64 -5.87 -15.18
C GLU A 184 -10.74 -4.38 -14.88
N LEU A 185 -11.96 -3.90 -14.67
CA LEU A 185 -12.23 -2.50 -14.34
C LEU A 185 -12.82 -2.46 -12.95
N ARG A 186 -12.23 -1.64 -12.07
CA ARG A 186 -12.81 -1.33 -10.76
C ARG A 186 -13.34 0.10 -10.80
N PRO A 187 -14.59 0.32 -10.38
CA PRO A 187 -15.20 1.64 -10.36
C PRO A 187 -14.45 2.56 -9.39
N TRP A 188 -14.67 3.86 -9.53
CA TRP A 188 -14.16 4.84 -8.59
C TRP A 188 -14.64 4.51 -7.18
N SER A 189 -13.73 4.40 -6.22
CA SER A 189 -14.09 4.12 -4.83
C SER A 189 -14.84 5.29 -4.21
N THR A 190 -15.72 5.02 -3.25
CA THR A 190 -16.37 6.09 -2.50
C THR A 190 -15.35 6.69 -1.52
N PRO A 191 -15.09 8.01 -1.56
CA PRO A 191 -14.16 8.63 -0.64
C PRO A 191 -14.69 8.59 0.79
N GLN A 192 -13.77 8.46 1.74
CA GLN A 192 -14.01 8.65 3.17
C GLN A 192 -13.29 9.92 3.64
N GLY A 193 -13.66 10.45 4.81
CA GLY A 193 -12.94 11.57 5.43
C GLY A 193 -11.49 11.23 5.76
N LEU A 194 -10.71 12.23 6.17
CA LEU A 194 -9.33 12.04 6.59
C LEU A 194 -9.30 11.22 7.89
N THR A 195 -8.35 10.29 7.97
CA THR A 195 -8.16 9.41 9.13
C THR A 195 -6.69 9.34 9.48
N ILE A 196 -6.39 9.15 10.77
CA ILE A 196 -5.03 8.92 11.24
C ILE A 196 -4.83 7.41 11.43
N GLY A 197 -3.84 6.85 10.74
CA GLY A 197 -3.43 5.46 10.88
C GLY A 197 -2.75 5.18 12.22
N PRO A 198 -2.58 3.90 12.59
CA PRO A 198 -1.89 3.50 13.83
C PRO A 198 -0.44 3.99 13.93
N ASP A 199 0.19 4.23 12.78
CA ASP A 199 1.55 4.74 12.61
C ASP A 199 1.61 6.29 12.50
N GLY A 200 0.46 6.96 12.64
CA GLY A 200 0.35 8.42 12.47
C GLY A 200 0.22 8.86 11.01
N SER A 201 0.17 7.94 10.04
CA SER A 201 -0.03 8.29 8.63
C SER A 201 -1.43 8.83 8.35
N LEU A 202 -1.57 9.67 7.33
CA LEU A 202 -2.88 10.17 6.89
C LEU A 202 -3.49 9.22 5.85
N GLY A 203 -4.63 8.64 6.20
CA GLY A 203 -5.45 7.78 5.35
C GLY A 203 -6.77 8.44 4.95
N GLY A 204 -7.50 7.82 4.03
CA GLY A 204 -8.77 8.34 3.55
C GLY A 204 -8.60 9.49 2.55
N ALA A 205 -9.60 10.38 2.49
CA ALA A 205 -9.69 11.54 1.60
C ALA A 205 -9.30 11.25 0.14
N ARG A 206 -9.62 10.06 -0.37
CA ARG A 206 -9.22 9.63 -1.72
C ARG A 206 -10.30 8.82 -2.41
N SER A 207 -10.35 8.94 -3.73
CA SER A 207 -11.16 8.10 -4.61
C SER A 207 -10.24 7.48 -5.66
N THR A 208 -10.31 6.16 -5.82
CA THR A 208 -9.39 5.41 -6.68
C THR A 208 -10.16 4.63 -7.73
N VAL A 209 -9.70 4.67 -8.97
CA VAL A 209 -10.16 3.83 -10.08
C VAL A 209 -9.01 2.92 -10.51
N VAL A 210 -9.32 1.70 -10.92
CA VAL A 210 -8.33 0.74 -11.42
C VAL A 210 -8.77 0.20 -12.76
N ALA A 211 -7.85 0.16 -13.71
CA ALA A 211 -8.00 -0.53 -14.97
C ALA A 211 -6.86 -1.54 -15.13
N ARG A 212 -7.19 -2.75 -15.54
CA ARG A 212 -6.23 -3.80 -15.85
C ARG A 212 -6.48 -4.32 -17.24
N LYS A 213 -5.39 -4.52 -17.98
CA LYS A 213 -5.37 -5.19 -19.29
C LYS A 213 -4.20 -6.18 -19.33
N GLY A 214 -4.50 -7.47 -19.37
CA GLY A 214 -3.49 -8.51 -19.17
C GLY A 214 -2.80 -8.37 -17.81
N ASN A 215 -1.47 -8.26 -17.81
CA ASN A 215 -0.66 -8.03 -16.60
C ASN A 215 -0.34 -6.56 -16.34
N VAL A 216 -0.87 -5.64 -17.14
CA VAL A 216 -0.78 -4.21 -16.90
C VAL A 216 -1.93 -3.80 -16.01
N ALA A 217 -1.64 -3.41 -14.77
CA ALA A 217 -2.58 -2.77 -13.86
C ALA A 217 -2.21 -1.30 -13.70
N VAL A 218 -3.19 -0.42 -13.86
CA VAL A 218 -3.06 1.01 -13.70
C VAL A 218 -4.10 1.48 -12.70
N SER A 219 -3.67 2.20 -11.68
CA SER A 219 -4.56 2.87 -10.74
C SER A 219 -4.38 4.36 -10.81
N VAL A 220 -5.50 5.08 -10.75
CA VAL A 220 -5.52 6.53 -10.62
C VAL A 220 -6.28 6.89 -9.35
N ALA A 221 -5.66 7.68 -8.48
CA ALA A 221 -6.22 8.13 -7.22
C ALA A 221 -6.39 9.64 -7.22
N PHE A 222 -7.63 10.12 -7.07
CA PHE A 222 -7.92 11.52 -6.82
C PHE A 222 -7.92 11.79 -5.32
N SER A 223 -7.13 12.75 -4.85
CA SER A 223 -6.88 13.03 -3.42
C SER A 223 -6.39 14.47 -3.19
N PRO A 224 -6.48 15.01 -1.97
CA PRO A 224 -5.76 16.23 -1.63
C PRO A 224 -4.29 15.89 -1.38
N LEU A 225 -3.40 16.57 -2.09
CA LEU A 225 -1.98 16.55 -1.83
C LEU A 225 -1.66 17.64 -0.81
N ILE A 226 -1.17 17.25 0.36
CA ILE A 226 -0.84 18.16 1.47
C ILE A 226 0.68 18.31 1.54
N HIS A 227 1.15 19.55 1.52
CA HIS A 227 2.57 19.89 1.62
C HIS A 227 2.84 20.81 2.79
N GLN A 228 4.05 20.73 3.34
CA GLN A 228 4.57 21.80 4.17
C GLN A 228 5.00 22.96 3.28
N ARG A 229 4.61 24.18 3.63
CA ARG A 229 4.97 25.39 2.85
C ARG A 229 6.47 25.60 2.78
N ASN A 230 7.22 25.16 3.80
CA ASN A 230 8.68 25.27 3.85
C ASN A 230 9.40 24.33 2.87
N ASP A 231 8.71 23.31 2.35
CA ASP A 231 9.26 22.36 1.37
C ASP A 231 9.04 22.83 -0.08
N LEU A 232 8.32 23.94 -0.27
CA LEU A 232 7.92 24.46 -1.58
C LEU A 232 8.56 25.83 -1.85
N GLU A 233 8.81 26.13 -3.12
CA GLU A 233 9.23 27.47 -3.53
C GLU A 233 8.07 28.46 -3.39
N PRO A 234 8.33 29.76 -3.09
CA PRO A 234 7.27 30.73 -2.80
C PRO A 234 6.27 30.96 -3.94
N ASP A 235 6.72 30.83 -5.18
CA ASP A 235 5.90 30.90 -6.39
C ASP A 235 4.97 29.69 -6.49
N VAL A 236 5.45 28.47 -6.23
CA VAL A 236 4.62 27.26 -6.16
C VAL A 236 3.54 27.43 -5.09
N VAL A 237 3.88 27.94 -3.90
CA VAL A 237 2.91 28.20 -2.84
C VAL A 237 1.82 29.18 -3.32
N ALA A 238 2.20 30.27 -4.00
CA ALA A 238 1.26 31.24 -4.53
C ALA A 238 0.35 30.66 -5.63
N GLU A 239 0.86 29.75 -6.46
CA GLU A 239 0.07 29.02 -7.47
C GLU A 239 -0.96 28.10 -6.82
N LEU A 240 -0.58 27.37 -5.76
CA LEU A 240 -1.51 26.51 -5.02
C LEU A 240 -2.58 27.33 -4.29
N ASP A 241 -2.22 28.45 -3.69
CA ASP A 241 -3.19 29.36 -3.06
C ASP A 241 -4.18 29.91 -4.11
N ALA A 242 -3.71 30.34 -5.27
CA ALA A 242 -4.58 30.80 -6.37
C ALA A 242 -5.50 29.69 -6.93
N LEU A 243 -5.03 28.43 -6.92
CA LEU A 243 -5.84 27.27 -7.28
C LEU A 243 -6.97 27.05 -6.26
N LEU A 244 -6.66 27.12 -4.97
CA LEU A 244 -7.65 27.02 -3.90
C LEU A 244 -8.70 28.14 -3.97
N ASP A 245 -8.27 29.38 -4.25
CA ASP A 245 -9.17 30.51 -4.47
C ASP A 245 -10.12 30.26 -5.64
N THR A 246 -9.61 29.68 -6.74
CA THR A 246 -10.43 29.32 -7.91
C THR A 246 -11.48 28.25 -7.60
N LEU A 247 -11.21 27.41 -6.59
CA LEU A 247 -12.12 26.38 -6.10
C LEU A 247 -13.03 26.88 -4.97
N GLU A 248 -12.96 28.17 -4.63
CA GLU A 248 -13.68 28.78 -3.51
C GLU A 248 -13.38 28.10 -2.16
N VAL A 249 -12.15 27.62 -1.98
CA VAL A 249 -11.67 27.01 -0.75
C VAL A 249 -11.10 28.09 0.16
N GLU A 250 -11.76 28.35 1.29
CA GLU A 250 -11.23 29.22 2.34
C GLU A 250 -10.28 28.41 3.25
N PHE A 251 -8.98 28.41 2.95
CA PHE A 251 -7.97 27.77 3.78
C PHE A 251 -6.69 28.60 3.86
N GLU A 252 -6.39 29.11 5.06
CA GLU A 252 -5.15 29.82 5.35
C GLU A 252 -4.45 29.13 6.54
N HIS A 253 -3.27 28.56 6.28
CA HIS A 253 -2.45 27.94 7.30
C HIS A 253 -0.97 28.32 7.11
N PRO A 254 -0.25 28.73 8.17
CA PRO A 254 1.12 29.21 8.04
C PRO A 254 2.14 28.14 7.65
N GLU A 255 1.91 26.88 8.03
CA GLU A 255 2.87 25.79 7.82
C GLU A 255 2.52 24.82 6.68
N ILE A 256 1.26 24.78 6.23
CA ILE A 256 0.80 23.79 5.25
C ILE A 256 -0.07 24.42 4.17
N VAL A 257 -0.10 23.78 3.02
CA VAL A 257 -1.00 24.06 1.89
C VAL A 257 -1.45 22.72 1.32
N PHE A 258 -2.62 22.68 0.69
CA PHE A 258 -3.03 21.50 -0.04
C PHE A 258 -3.56 21.86 -1.42
N ALA A 259 -3.58 20.89 -2.32
CA ALA A 259 -4.22 21.04 -3.63
C ALA A 259 -4.83 19.71 -4.09
N PRO A 260 -5.88 19.74 -4.92
CA PRO A 260 -6.37 18.53 -5.57
C PRO A 260 -5.29 17.93 -6.47
N SER A 261 -5.11 16.62 -6.39
CA SER A 261 -4.11 15.89 -7.17
C SER A 261 -4.63 14.57 -7.72
N LEU A 262 -3.97 14.07 -8.76
CA LEU A 262 -4.08 12.71 -9.23
C LEU A 262 -2.77 11.97 -9.00
N GLY A 263 -2.82 10.93 -8.18
CA GLY A 263 -1.77 9.91 -8.10
C GLY A 263 -1.96 8.88 -9.20
N VAL A 264 -0.91 8.59 -9.96
CA VAL A 264 -0.87 7.58 -11.02
C VAL A 264 0.08 6.48 -10.57
N ARG A 265 -0.36 5.22 -10.66
CA ARG A 265 0.50 4.06 -10.48
C ARG A 265 0.24 3.03 -11.56
N ALA A 266 1.29 2.56 -12.23
CA ALA A 266 1.19 1.58 -13.32
C ALA A 266 2.27 0.48 -13.21
N THR A 267 1.85 -0.78 -13.32
CA THR A 267 2.76 -1.95 -13.34
C THR A 267 3.37 -2.15 -14.73
N LEU A 268 4.18 -1.18 -15.16
CA LEU A 268 4.86 -1.12 -16.45
C LEU A 268 6.36 -0.87 -16.25
N PRO A 269 7.12 -1.84 -15.68
CA PRO A 269 8.56 -1.65 -15.42
C PRO A 269 9.40 -1.59 -16.71
N GLN A 270 8.85 -2.04 -17.83
CA GLN A 270 9.46 -1.99 -19.16
C GLN A 270 8.38 -1.79 -20.21
N ALA A 271 8.76 -1.25 -21.36
CA ALA A 271 7.91 -1.18 -22.54
C ALA A 271 7.45 -2.59 -22.98
N LEU A 272 6.19 -2.68 -23.41
CA LEU A 272 5.55 -3.85 -24.03
C LEU A 272 5.70 -3.86 -25.56
N GLY A 273 6.35 -2.85 -26.11
CA GLY A 273 6.67 -2.69 -27.53
C GLY A 273 7.77 -1.64 -27.70
N ASN A 274 7.58 -0.74 -28.67
CA ASN A 274 8.51 0.34 -28.98
C ASN A 274 8.05 1.70 -28.43
N GLU A 275 7.08 1.71 -27.51
CA GLU A 275 6.63 2.96 -26.89
C GLU A 275 7.77 3.66 -26.15
N THR A 276 7.78 4.98 -26.25
CA THR A 276 8.77 5.86 -25.64
C THR A 276 8.20 6.55 -24.40
N ARG A 277 6.87 6.77 -24.38
CA ARG A 277 6.17 7.43 -23.27
C ARG A 277 4.73 6.95 -23.10
N TYR A 278 4.20 7.18 -21.91
CA TYR A 278 2.81 7.02 -21.55
C TYR A 278 2.19 8.37 -21.23
N ILE A 279 0.94 8.57 -21.63
CA ILE A 279 0.16 9.74 -21.26
C ILE A 279 -1.13 9.33 -20.58
N LEU A 280 -1.51 10.03 -19.52
CA LEU A 280 -2.85 9.99 -18.94
C LEU A 280 -3.61 11.21 -19.42
N HIS A 281 -4.78 11.01 -20.02
CA HIS A 281 -5.51 12.12 -20.64
C HIS A 281 -7.02 11.91 -20.64
N PHE A 282 -7.75 13.01 -20.83
CA PHE A 282 -9.15 13.00 -21.24
C PHE A 282 -9.27 13.13 -22.77
N GLY A 283 -10.37 12.61 -23.31
CA GLY A 283 -10.66 12.73 -24.74
C GLY A 283 -9.80 11.82 -25.63
N PRO A 284 -9.91 11.95 -26.96
CA PRO A 284 -9.16 11.11 -27.89
C PRO A 284 -7.68 11.54 -27.97
N PRO A 285 -6.76 10.65 -28.37
CA PRO A 285 -5.31 10.91 -28.36
C PRO A 285 -4.86 12.10 -29.23
N ASP A 286 -5.54 12.35 -30.36
CA ASP A 286 -5.24 13.41 -31.32
C ASP A 286 -5.56 14.82 -30.82
N THR A 287 -6.46 14.93 -29.83
CA THR A 287 -6.78 16.19 -29.14
C THR A 287 -6.71 16.01 -27.62
N ALA A 288 -5.75 15.20 -27.16
CA ALA A 288 -5.66 14.78 -25.77
C ALA A 288 -5.54 15.98 -24.82
N ASP A 289 -6.44 16.03 -23.84
CA ASP A 289 -6.31 16.92 -22.68
C ASP A 289 -5.45 16.19 -21.65
N ILE A 290 -4.13 16.37 -21.78
CA ILE A 290 -3.12 15.61 -21.04
C ILE A 290 -3.08 16.07 -19.58
N VAL A 291 -3.08 15.09 -18.69
CA VAL A 291 -3.02 15.24 -17.24
C VAL A 291 -1.64 14.88 -16.71
N TRP A 292 -1.04 13.82 -17.27
CA TRP A 292 0.26 13.30 -16.83
C TRP A 292 1.01 12.65 -18.00
N ILE A 293 2.34 12.68 -17.93
CA ILE A 293 3.25 12.05 -18.89
C ILE A 293 4.31 11.28 -18.09
N GLY A 294 4.60 10.05 -18.49
CA GLY A 294 5.69 9.24 -17.93
C GLY A 294 6.51 8.55 -19.01
N GLU A 295 7.75 8.22 -18.71
CA GLU A 295 8.65 7.51 -19.62
C GLU A 295 8.36 6.00 -19.65
N ALA A 296 8.57 5.36 -20.81
CA ALA A 296 8.24 3.93 -20.97
C ALA A 296 9.30 2.95 -20.41
N GLU A 297 10.54 3.39 -20.28
CA GLU A 297 11.68 2.56 -19.85
C GLU A 297 12.22 3.00 -18.47
N SER A 298 11.33 3.14 -17.49
CA SER A 298 11.72 3.53 -16.12
C SER A 298 12.49 2.44 -15.36
N GLY A 299 12.39 1.16 -15.77
CA GLY A 299 12.96 0.02 -15.05
C GLY A 299 12.23 -0.34 -13.76
N ALA A 300 11.18 0.39 -13.40
CA ALA A 300 10.44 0.27 -12.14
C ALA A 300 8.94 0.55 -12.35
N VAL A 301 8.12 0.20 -11.36
CA VAL A 301 6.70 0.62 -11.34
C VAL A 301 6.64 2.13 -11.50
N LEU A 302 5.81 2.60 -12.44
CA LEU A 302 5.58 4.03 -12.61
C LEU A 302 4.68 4.48 -11.47
N GLU A 303 5.14 5.45 -10.68
CA GLU A 303 4.39 6.05 -9.60
C GLU A 303 4.68 7.54 -9.55
N ASP A 304 3.63 8.36 -9.64
CA ASP A 304 3.76 9.82 -9.68
C ASP A 304 2.48 10.49 -9.14
N ILE A 305 2.59 11.75 -8.75
CA ILE A 305 1.47 12.57 -8.28
C ILE A 305 1.50 13.92 -8.99
N VAL A 306 0.40 14.28 -9.67
CA VAL A 306 0.26 15.55 -10.37
C VAL A 306 -0.84 16.41 -9.73
N VAL A 307 -0.54 17.69 -9.46
CA VAL A 307 -1.56 18.67 -9.06
C VAL A 307 -2.48 18.94 -10.25
N VAL A 308 -3.80 18.85 -10.04
CA VAL A 308 -4.77 19.04 -11.11
C VAL A 308 -5.40 20.42 -11.07
N GLY A 309 -5.38 21.09 -12.23
CA GLY A 309 -5.96 22.41 -12.38
C GLY A 309 -7.50 22.41 -12.53
N PRO A 310 -8.13 23.60 -12.58
CA PRO A 310 -9.58 23.72 -12.61
C PRO A 310 -10.23 23.03 -13.81
N SER A 311 -9.60 23.05 -14.99
CA SER A 311 -10.11 22.36 -16.18
C SER A 311 -10.19 20.85 -16.00
N HIS A 312 -9.15 20.22 -15.45
CA HIS A 312 -9.13 18.78 -15.18
C HIS A 312 -10.10 18.39 -14.07
N ILE A 313 -10.26 19.24 -13.04
CA ILE A 313 -11.29 19.03 -12.01
C ILE A 313 -12.68 19.04 -12.65
N GLN A 314 -12.98 19.99 -13.55
CA GLN A 314 -14.25 20.03 -14.28
C GLN A 314 -14.48 18.78 -15.13
N ARG A 315 -13.43 18.23 -15.77
CA ARG A 315 -13.49 16.94 -16.48
C ARG A 315 -13.84 15.80 -15.54
N LEU A 316 -13.20 15.72 -14.37
CA LEU A 316 -13.44 14.67 -13.38
C LEU A 316 -14.87 14.71 -12.82
N ILE A 317 -15.39 15.87 -12.45
CA ILE A 317 -16.74 16.00 -11.88
C ILE A 317 -17.85 15.84 -12.94
N SER A 318 -17.54 16.08 -14.22
CA SER A 318 -18.46 15.82 -15.33
C SER A 318 -18.44 14.36 -15.79
N GLY A 319 -17.57 13.53 -15.23
CA GLY A 319 -17.46 12.11 -15.60
C GLY A 319 -16.80 11.89 -16.95
N ALA A 320 -15.91 12.81 -17.37
CA ALA A 320 -15.15 12.65 -18.59
C ALA A 320 -14.26 11.39 -18.49
N PRO A 321 -14.24 10.53 -19.53
CA PRO A 321 -13.49 9.29 -19.50
C PRO A 321 -11.99 9.57 -19.48
N LEU A 322 -11.31 8.92 -18.54
CA LEU A 322 -9.86 8.96 -18.41
C LEU A 322 -9.26 7.76 -19.14
N THR A 323 -8.12 7.95 -19.81
CA THR A 323 -7.42 6.87 -20.53
C THR A 323 -5.91 7.00 -20.34
N LEU A 324 -5.24 5.88 -20.12
CA LEU A 324 -3.79 5.78 -20.28
C LEU A 324 -3.49 5.35 -21.73
N THR A 325 -2.63 6.07 -22.42
CA THR A 325 -2.23 5.77 -23.80
C THR A 325 -0.71 5.65 -23.90
N ALA A 326 -0.24 4.57 -24.50
CA ALA A 326 1.16 4.36 -24.84
C ALA A 326 1.45 4.93 -26.23
N LEU A 327 2.52 5.72 -26.34
CA LEU A 327 2.90 6.43 -27.56
C LEU A 327 4.29 6.01 -28.02
N ILE A 328 4.45 5.92 -29.34
CA ILE A 328 5.72 5.77 -30.03
C ILE A 328 6.03 7.13 -30.65
N ASP A 329 7.04 7.83 -30.15
CA ASP A 329 7.48 9.06 -30.78
C ASP A 329 8.16 8.75 -32.12
N LEU A 330 7.70 9.41 -33.18
CA LEU A 330 8.27 9.27 -34.51
C LEU A 330 9.45 10.22 -34.67
N PRO A 331 10.47 9.86 -35.49
CA PRO A 331 11.59 10.76 -35.77
C PRO A 331 11.07 12.10 -36.30
N GLU A 332 11.55 13.20 -35.73
CA GLU A 332 11.25 14.54 -36.27
C GLU A 332 11.83 14.66 -37.68
N GLU A 333 10.97 14.81 -38.69
CA GLU A 333 11.38 15.21 -40.03
C GLU A 333 11.51 16.75 -40.09
N ALA A 334 12.51 17.25 -40.81
CA ALA A 334 12.85 18.66 -40.81
C ALA A 334 11.69 19.54 -41.31
N GLY A 335 11.06 20.27 -40.38
CA GLY A 335 9.96 21.21 -40.66
C GLY A 335 8.57 20.67 -40.35
N GLU A 336 8.44 19.46 -39.79
CA GLU A 336 7.19 18.91 -39.28
C GLU A 336 7.16 18.92 -37.74
N GLU A 337 5.97 19.04 -37.17
CA GLU A 337 5.79 18.89 -35.72
C GLU A 337 6.05 17.43 -35.33
N ALA A 338 6.63 17.23 -34.13
CA ALA A 338 6.86 15.91 -33.57
C ALA A 338 5.57 15.08 -33.58
N ALA A 339 5.55 14.01 -34.38
CA ALA A 339 4.42 13.11 -34.49
C ALA A 339 4.58 11.93 -33.52
N ALA A 340 3.47 11.41 -33.02
CA ALA A 340 3.45 10.21 -32.19
C ALA A 340 2.38 9.23 -32.69
N GLU A 341 2.70 7.95 -32.69
CA GLU A 341 1.76 6.87 -33.00
C GLU A 341 1.25 6.22 -31.71
N VAL A 342 -0.04 5.90 -31.67
CA VAL A 342 -0.65 5.18 -30.55
C VAL A 342 -0.30 3.69 -30.63
N SER A 343 0.43 3.18 -29.64
CA SER A 343 0.74 1.76 -29.50
C SER A 343 -0.46 0.98 -28.95
N PHE A 344 -0.96 1.39 -27.78
CA PHE A 344 -2.16 0.84 -27.15
C PHE A 344 -2.80 1.83 -26.17
N MET A 345 -4.03 1.54 -25.74
CA MET A 345 -4.73 2.34 -24.73
C MET A 345 -5.40 1.45 -23.68
N ILE A 346 -5.48 1.96 -22.46
CA ILE A 346 -6.14 1.34 -21.31
C ILE A 346 -7.17 2.35 -20.78
N PRO A 347 -8.46 2.21 -21.16
CA PRO A 347 -9.50 3.11 -20.69
C PRO A 347 -9.89 2.78 -19.25
N PHE A 348 -10.19 3.83 -18.48
CA PHE A 348 -10.79 3.68 -17.15
C PHE A 348 -12.30 3.71 -17.23
N THR A 349 -12.96 3.03 -16.30
CA THR A 349 -14.41 3.12 -16.16
C THR A 349 -14.82 4.47 -15.55
N SER A 350 -15.91 5.04 -16.05
CA SER A 350 -16.55 6.24 -15.46
C SER A 350 -17.58 5.89 -14.38
N VAL A 351 -17.76 4.59 -14.07
CA VAL A 351 -18.70 4.15 -13.04
C VAL A 351 -18.30 4.75 -11.69
N ASN A 352 -19.27 5.39 -11.03
CA ASN A 352 -19.14 6.11 -9.77
C ASN A 352 -18.23 7.36 -9.82
N GLN A 353 -17.70 7.75 -10.99
CA GLN A 353 -16.75 8.87 -11.11
C GLN A 353 -17.35 10.18 -10.59
N ILE A 354 -18.47 10.63 -11.19
CA ILE A 354 -19.13 11.91 -10.85
C ILE A 354 -19.45 11.99 -9.35
N GLN A 355 -20.02 10.92 -8.80
CA GLN A 355 -20.39 10.86 -7.39
C GLN A 355 -19.16 10.93 -6.49
N SER A 356 -18.12 10.13 -6.77
CA SER A 356 -16.93 10.09 -5.92
C SER A 356 -16.06 11.34 -6.03
N THR A 357 -15.81 11.86 -7.24
CA THR A 357 -14.99 13.07 -7.43
C THR A 357 -15.71 14.30 -6.92
N GLY A 358 -17.03 14.41 -7.15
CA GLY A 358 -17.87 15.47 -6.61
C GLY A 358 -17.93 15.44 -5.08
N ALA A 359 -18.10 14.26 -4.47
CA ALA A 359 -18.07 14.13 -3.02
C ALA A 359 -16.71 14.52 -2.42
N LEU A 360 -15.61 14.14 -3.08
CA LEU A 360 -14.28 14.47 -2.59
C LEU A 360 -13.96 15.96 -2.73
N ILE A 361 -14.34 16.61 -3.83
CA ILE A 361 -14.25 18.07 -3.97
C ILE A 361 -15.09 18.77 -2.90
N GLY A 362 -16.34 18.33 -2.69
CA GLY A 362 -17.19 18.88 -1.64
C GLY A 362 -16.56 18.74 -0.25
N TYR A 363 -15.93 17.61 0.04
CA TYR A 363 -15.17 17.39 1.28
C TYR A 363 -13.95 18.31 1.38
N MET A 364 -13.16 18.47 0.31
CA MET A 364 -12.00 19.38 0.27
C MET A 364 -12.38 20.84 0.53
N ILE A 365 -13.55 21.27 0.05
CA ILE A 365 -14.05 22.64 0.25
C ILE A 365 -14.62 22.82 1.65
N GLN A 366 -15.44 21.88 2.13
CA GLN A 366 -16.30 22.11 3.29
C GLN A 366 -15.76 21.57 4.61
N GLN A 367 -14.94 20.51 4.59
CA GLN A 367 -14.58 19.75 5.79
C GLN A 367 -13.08 19.67 6.02
N LEU A 368 -12.31 19.40 4.96
CA LEU A 368 -10.85 19.24 5.04
C LEU A 368 -10.14 20.43 5.71
N PRO A 369 -10.45 21.71 5.44
CA PRO A 369 -9.79 22.84 6.09
C PRO A 369 -9.89 22.78 7.62
N GLY A 370 -11.09 22.45 8.13
CA GLY A 370 -11.33 22.33 9.57
C GLY A 370 -10.63 21.12 10.20
N GLU A 371 -10.56 20.00 9.49
CA GLU A 371 -9.83 18.81 9.95
C GLU A 371 -8.31 19.05 9.95
N LEU A 372 -7.76 19.69 8.93
CA LEU A 372 -6.34 20.05 8.88
C LEU A 372 -5.94 21.01 10.00
N MET A 373 -6.78 21.99 10.33
CA MET A 373 -6.53 22.91 11.47
C MET A 373 -6.52 22.18 12.82
N GLN A 374 -7.22 21.06 12.96
CA GLN A 374 -7.19 20.24 14.18
C GLN A 374 -5.96 19.34 14.25
N LEU A 375 -5.54 18.80 13.09
CA LEU A 375 -4.38 17.91 12.98
C LEU A 375 -3.06 18.69 13.07
N PHE A 376 -3.02 19.88 12.49
CA PHE A 376 -1.89 20.80 12.46
C PHE A 376 -2.33 22.11 13.12
N PRO A 377 -2.33 22.21 14.46
CA PRO A 377 -2.72 23.44 15.13
C PRO A 377 -1.66 24.53 14.93
N VAL A 378 -2.11 25.74 14.61
CA VAL A 378 -1.24 26.92 14.51
C VAL A 378 -0.63 27.22 15.88
N ASN A 379 0.68 26.96 16.04
CA ASN A 379 1.42 27.26 17.25
C ASN A 379 1.55 28.79 17.45
N GLY A 380 0.54 29.38 18.08
CA GLY A 380 0.50 30.82 18.35
C GLY A 380 -0.72 31.31 19.16
N ALA A 381 -1.72 30.46 19.41
CA ALA A 381 -2.96 30.86 20.10
C ALA A 381 -3.07 30.41 21.57
N THR A 382 -1.99 30.01 22.23
CA THR A 382 -1.96 29.89 23.71
C THR A 382 -0.71 30.51 24.31
N GLY A 383 -0.83 31.78 24.69
CA GLY A 383 -0.04 32.29 25.79
C GLY A 383 -0.40 31.51 27.05
N SER A 384 0.51 30.63 27.49
CA SER A 384 0.58 30.19 28.87
C SER A 384 2.02 29.80 29.15
N GLU A 385 2.69 30.66 29.93
CA GLU A 385 3.97 30.40 30.56
C GLU A 385 4.00 28.98 31.17
N ARG A 386 4.81 28.09 30.60
CA ARG A 386 5.33 26.96 31.37
C ARG A 386 6.57 27.45 32.12
N VAL A 387 6.34 27.83 33.38
CA VAL A 387 7.39 27.90 34.40
C VAL A 387 8.07 26.51 34.49
N PRO A 388 9.40 26.40 34.38
CA PRO A 388 10.08 25.12 34.57
C PRO A 388 10.13 24.79 36.06
N ALA A 389 9.39 23.77 36.49
CA ALA A 389 9.58 23.19 37.82
C ALA A 389 10.87 22.37 37.84
N SER A 390 11.82 22.90 38.61
CA SER A 390 13.11 22.32 38.96
C SER A 390 13.00 20.95 39.64
N ARG A 391 14.00 20.10 39.33
CA ARG A 391 14.54 18.99 40.12
C ARG A 391 14.10 18.94 41.60
N ARG A 392 13.54 17.80 42.02
CA ARG A 392 14.00 17.02 43.17
C ARG A 392 13.54 15.57 43.05
#